data_AF-A0A3M6TH83-F1
#
_entry.id   AF-A0A3M6TH83-F1
#
_cell.length_a   1.000
_cell.length_b   1.000
_cell.length_c   1.000
_cell.angle_alpha   90.00
_cell.angle_beta   90.00
_cell.angle_gamma   90.00
#
_symmetry.space_group_name_H-M   'P 1'
#
loop_
_entity.id
_entity.type
_entity.pdbx_description
1 polymer ?
#
loop_
_entity_poly.entity_id
_entity_poly.type
_entity_poly.pdbx_seq_one_letter_code
_entity_poly.pdbx_strand_id
1 'polypeptide(L)'
;MNDLKVSGFQTWKYMDDTNVGKVIPQGQLGNIRSAVHAVENWLCDHKMTLNAYRCKVRNIDFEKNRHAFQPVIFDGKELSVVNSAMILGVTLDEKISEQLSSITKLEATIVKDKIPIQTKKP
;
A
#
# COMPACT_ATOMS: atom_id res chain seq x y z
N MET A 1 9.11 -6.01 -18.50
CA MET A 1 7.85 -5.57 -17.85
C MET A 1 8.13 -4.25 -17.17
N ASN A 2 7.28 -3.24 -17.35
CA ASN A 2 7.49 -1.93 -16.70
C ASN A 2 7.22 -2.07 -15.20
N ASP A 3 7.92 -1.34 -14.34
CA ASP A 3 7.57 -1.33 -12.92
C ASP A 3 6.29 -0.51 -12.69
N LEU A 4 5.50 -0.92 -11.69
CA LEU A 4 4.32 -0.17 -11.25
C LEU A 4 4.76 1.23 -10.79
N LYS A 5 4.10 2.26 -11.30
CA LYS A 5 4.27 3.64 -10.85
C LYS A 5 2.90 4.26 -10.61
N VAL A 6 2.72 4.86 -9.45
CA VAL A 6 1.47 5.51 -9.07
C VAL A 6 1.74 7.01 -8.90
N SER A 7 1.08 7.84 -9.72
CA SER A 7 1.26 9.30 -9.68
C SER A 7 0.87 9.88 -8.32
N GLY A 8 1.73 10.72 -7.73
CA GLY A 8 1.51 11.32 -6.42
C GLY A 8 1.76 10.39 -5.22
N PHE A 9 2.28 9.19 -5.47
CA PHE A 9 2.69 8.21 -4.46
C PHE A 9 4.15 7.81 -4.68
N GLN A 10 4.84 7.48 -3.60
CA GLN A 10 6.11 6.80 -3.69
C GLN A 10 5.84 5.32 -3.96
N THR A 11 6.57 4.75 -4.93
CA THR A 11 6.52 3.33 -5.22
C THR A 11 7.91 2.76 -5.02
N TRP A 12 8.03 1.74 -4.20
CA TRP A 12 9.29 1.08 -3.88
C TRP A 12 9.17 -0.41 -4.16
N LYS A 13 10.19 -1.01 -4.76
CA LYS A 13 10.23 -2.45 -5.04
C LYS A 13 11.37 -3.08 -4.27
N TYR A 14 11.09 -4.20 -3.61
CA TYR A 14 12.11 -5.03 -2.97
C TYR A 14 11.78 -6.50 -3.22
N MET A 15 12.66 -7.20 -3.94
CA MET A 15 12.38 -8.53 -4.48
C MET A 15 11.05 -8.54 -5.26
N ASP A 16 10.11 -9.40 -4.88
CA ASP A 16 8.79 -9.52 -5.50
C ASP A 16 7.73 -8.57 -4.92
N ASP A 17 8.03 -7.92 -3.79
CA ASP A 17 7.11 -7.02 -3.12
C ASP A 17 7.19 -5.62 -3.74
N THR A 18 6.02 -5.06 -4.05
CA THR A 18 5.88 -3.65 -4.43
C THR A 18 5.16 -2.91 -3.31
N ASN A 19 5.76 -1.86 -2.79
CA ASN A 19 5.18 -1.01 -1.76
C ASN A 19 4.74 0.29 -2.43
N VAL A 20 3.52 0.76 -2.13
CA VAL A 20 3.00 2.04 -2.60
C VAL A 20 2.58 2.84 -1.38
N GLY A 21 3.13 4.02 -1.19
CA GLY A 21 2.82 4.83 -0.02
C GLY A 21 2.94 6.33 -0.26
N LYS A 22 2.33 7.10 0.65
CA LYS A 22 2.33 8.56 0.58
C LYS A 22 2.39 9.14 1.98
N VAL A 23 3.29 10.10 2.16
CA VAL A 23 3.29 10.98 3.34
C VAL A 23 2.19 12.02 3.15
N ILE A 24 1.31 12.13 4.14
CA ILE A 24 0.18 13.07 4.13
C ILE A 24 0.53 14.22 5.08
N PRO A 25 0.52 15.48 4.60
CA PRO A 25 0.72 16.63 5.46
C PRO A 25 -0.37 16.77 6.52
N GLN A 26 -0.03 17.42 7.64
CA GLN A 26 -0.97 17.70 8.71
C GLN A 26 -2.23 18.41 8.22
N GLY A 27 -3.40 17.97 8.69
CA GLY A 27 -4.70 18.57 8.32
C GLY A 27 -5.17 18.27 6.89
N GLN A 28 -4.43 17.46 6.12
CA GLN A 28 -4.87 16.98 4.81
C GLN A 28 -5.44 15.56 4.89
N LEU A 29 -6.37 15.27 3.98
CA LEU A 29 -6.87 13.91 3.77
C LEU A 29 -5.99 13.17 2.75
N GLY A 30 -5.71 11.91 3.05
CA GLY A 30 -5.11 10.98 2.11
C GLY A 30 -6.04 10.68 0.93
N ASN A 31 -5.49 10.09 -0.13
CA ASN A 31 -6.27 9.59 -1.25
C ASN A 31 -5.78 8.21 -1.69
N ILE A 32 -5.63 7.28 -0.73
CA ILE A 32 -5.14 5.92 -1.00
C ILE A 32 -6.00 5.19 -2.06
N ARG A 33 -7.29 5.54 -2.19
CA ARG A 33 -8.17 5.00 -3.24
C ARG A 33 -7.68 5.29 -4.65
N SER A 34 -7.12 6.47 -4.90
CA SER A 34 -6.51 6.78 -6.21
C SER A 34 -5.31 5.88 -6.52
N ALA A 35 -4.53 5.50 -5.50
CA ALA A 35 -3.46 4.54 -5.66
C ALA A 35 -3.99 3.13 -5.94
N VAL A 36 -5.03 2.69 -5.21
CA VAL A 36 -5.69 1.39 -5.45
C VAL A 36 -6.15 1.29 -6.90
N HIS A 37 -6.91 2.27 -7.40
CA HIS A 37 -7.39 2.26 -8.78
C HIS A 37 -6.22 2.24 -9.79
N ALA A 38 -5.14 2.98 -9.53
CA ALA A 38 -3.96 2.95 -10.39
C ALA A 38 -3.27 1.57 -10.39
N VAL A 39 -3.23 0.90 -9.24
CA VAL A 39 -2.73 -0.47 -9.12
C VAL A 39 -3.63 -1.46 -9.87
N GLU A 40 -4.95 -1.35 -9.71
CA GLU A 40 -5.94 -2.20 -10.41
C GLU A 40 -5.81 -2.07 -11.92
N ASN A 41 -5.76 -0.84 -12.44
CA ASN A 41 -5.57 -0.57 -13.86
C ASN A 41 -4.25 -1.17 -14.37
N TRP A 42 -3.15 -0.92 -13.66
CA TRP A 42 -1.85 -1.45 -14.05
C TRP A 42 -1.84 -2.99 -14.07
N LEU A 43 -2.47 -3.64 -13.08
CA LEU A 43 -2.61 -5.09 -13.05
C LEU A 43 -3.44 -5.61 -14.22
N CYS A 44 -4.55 -4.94 -14.54
CA CYS A 44 -5.39 -5.27 -15.69
C CYS A 44 -4.59 -5.22 -17.00
N ASP A 45 -3.87 -4.12 -17.23
CA ASP A 45 -3.02 -3.92 -18.42
C ASP A 45 -1.94 -5.00 -18.55
N HIS A 46 -1.43 -5.49 -17.41
CA HIS A 46 -0.39 -6.52 -17.35
C HIS A 46 -0.95 -7.94 -17.20
N LYS A 47 -2.28 -8.12 -17.23
CA LYS A 47 -2.96 -9.42 -17.02
C LYS A 47 -2.54 -10.10 -15.71
N MET A 48 -2.44 -9.31 -14.66
CA MET A 48 -2.09 -9.75 -13.31
C MET A 48 -3.25 -9.54 -12.34
N THR A 49 -3.22 -10.24 -11.23
CA THR A 49 -4.09 -10.00 -10.08
C THR A 49 -3.28 -10.02 -8.79
N LEU A 50 -3.86 -9.53 -7.69
CA LEU A 50 -3.25 -9.60 -6.36
C LEU A 50 -3.88 -10.71 -5.55
N ASN A 51 -3.04 -11.36 -4.74
CA ASN A 51 -3.55 -12.07 -3.59
C ASN A 51 -3.94 -11.07 -2.49
N ALA A 52 -5.20 -10.65 -2.46
CA ALA A 52 -5.73 -9.72 -1.47
C ALA A 52 -5.50 -10.17 -0.01
N TYR A 53 -5.38 -11.48 0.25
CA TYR A 53 -5.08 -11.99 1.59
C TYR A 53 -3.65 -11.70 2.03
N ARG A 54 -2.69 -11.67 1.09
CA ARG A 54 -1.27 -11.38 1.36
C ARG A 54 -0.93 -9.90 1.24
N CYS A 55 -1.75 -9.11 0.56
CA CYS A 55 -1.65 -7.66 0.57
C CYS A 55 -2.11 -7.11 1.93
N LYS A 56 -1.28 -6.24 2.51
CA LYS A 56 -1.52 -5.65 3.83
C LYS A 56 -1.36 -4.14 3.76
N VAL A 57 -2.12 -3.43 4.59
CA VAL A 57 -2.06 -1.97 4.70
C VAL A 57 -1.38 -1.62 6.01
N ARG A 58 -0.47 -0.65 5.97
CA ARG A 58 0.11 -0.05 7.16
C ARG A 58 -0.27 1.43 7.19
N ASN A 59 -1.01 1.80 8.21
CA ASN A 59 -1.34 3.18 8.51
C ASN A 59 -0.49 3.66 9.68
N ILE A 60 0.17 4.81 9.53
CA ILE A 60 0.93 5.43 10.61
C ILE A 60 0.40 6.85 10.78
N ASP A 61 -0.12 7.12 11.97
CA ASP A 61 -0.62 8.44 12.38
C ASP A 61 0.10 8.86 13.66
N PHE A 62 0.82 9.98 13.59
CA PHE A 62 1.56 10.55 14.70
C PHE A 62 0.78 11.65 15.41
N GLU A 63 -0.42 11.98 14.94
CA GLU A 63 -1.26 12.97 15.58
C GLU A 63 -1.84 12.42 16.90
N LYS A 64 -1.91 13.29 17.93
CA LYS A 64 -2.46 12.94 19.25
C LYS A 64 -3.92 12.47 19.16
N ASN A 65 -4.67 13.06 18.22
CA ASN A 65 -6.02 12.65 17.88
C ASN A 65 -5.95 11.80 16.61
N ARG A 66 -5.78 10.49 16.78
CA ARG A 66 -5.68 9.56 15.65
C ARG A 66 -6.94 9.63 14.80
N HIS A 67 -6.78 9.88 13.51
CA HIS A 67 -7.88 9.87 12.56
C HIS A 67 -8.16 8.45 12.10
N ALA A 68 -9.44 8.11 11.91
CA ALA A 68 -9.81 6.87 11.26
C ALA A 68 -9.36 6.91 9.79
N PHE A 69 -8.53 5.94 9.40
CA PHE A 69 -8.19 5.72 7.99
C PHE A 69 -9.35 5.05 7.29
N GLN A 70 -9.61 5.44 6.04
CA GLN A 70 -10.61 4.74 5.24
C GLN A 70 -10.12 3.31 4.93
N PRO A 71 -11.03 2.30 4.98
CA PRO A 71 -10.70 0.95 4.55
C PRO A 71 -10.18 0.94 3.11
N VAL A 72 -9.13 0.15 2.88
CA VAL A 72 -8.60 -0.06 1.54
C VAL A 72 -9.28 -1.30 0.97
N ILE A 73 -10.11 -1.09 -0.05
CA ILE A 73 -10.84 -2.15 -0.73
C ILE A 73 -10.15 -2.40 -2.07
N PHE A 74 -9.77 -3.65 -2.33
CA PHE A 74 -9.20 -4.10 -3.61
C PHE A 74 -10.03 -5.28 -4.13
N ASP A 75 -10.52 -5.21 -5.37
CA ASP A 75 -11.37 -6.26 -5.96
C ASP A 75 -12.56 -6.68 -5.05
N GLY A 76 -13.21 -5.68 -4.45
CA GLY A 76 -14.34 -5.89 -3.52
C GLY A 76 -13.97 -6.48 -2.15
N LYS A 77 -12.68 -6.71 -1.87
CA LYS A 77 -12.19 -7.23 -0.58
C LYS A 77 -11.44 -6.16 0.18
N GLU A 78 -11.77 -6.02 1.46
CA GLU A 78 -11.02 -5.15 2.36
C GLU A 78 -9.66 -5.77 2.70
N LEU A 79 -8.59 -5.00 2.49
CA LEU A 79 -7.23 -5.40 2.84
C LEU A 79 -7.00 -5.27 4.34
N SER A 80 -6.35 -6.25 4.95
CA SER A 80 -6.08 -6.21 6.39
C SER A 80 -5.07 -5.11 6.73
N VAL A 81 -5.40 -4.30 7.75
CA VAL A 81 -4.46 -3.35 8.35
C VAL A 81 -3.55 -4.08 9.35
N VAL A 82 -2.26 -3.77 9.33
CA VAL A 82 -1.24 -4.36 10.21
C VAL A 82 -0.41 -3.29 10.92
N ASN A 83 0.00 -3.58 12.16
CA ASN A 83 0.86 -2.69 12.95
C ASN A 83 2.35 -2.85 12.63
N SER A 84 2.73 -3.94 11.96
CA SER A 84 4.11 -4.22 11.53
C SER A 84 4.16 -4.64 10.07
N ALA A 85 5.17 -4.15 9.36
CA ALA A 85 5.36 -4.40 7.95
C ALA A 85 6.85 -4.29 7.60
N MET A 86 7.33 -5.21 6.77
CA MET A 86 8.66 -5.11 6.18
C MET A 86 8.59 -4.24 4.92
N ILE A 87 9.28 -3.11 4.93
CA ILE A 87 9.45 -2.21 3.79
C ILE A 87 10.94 -2.13 3.49
N LEU A 88 11.34 -2.52 2.27
CA LEU A 88 12.75 -2.50 1.82
C LEU A 88 13.71 -3.28 2.75
N GLY A 89 13.27 -4.40 3.32
CA GLY A 89 14.07 -5.19 4.27
C GLY A 89 14.15 -4.61 5.69
N VAL A 90 13.54 -3.46 5.94
CA VAL A 90 13.39 -2.87 7.28
C VAL A 90 11.99 -3.19 7.79
N THR A 91 11.92 -3.85 8.94
CA THR A 91 10.65 -4.02 9.66
C THR A 91 10.30 -2.68 10.29
N LEU A 92 9.35 -1.97 9.70
CA LEU A 92 8.70 -0.89 10.42
C LEU A 92 7.80 -1.54 11.48
N ASP A 93 7.82 -1.03 12.69
CA ASP A 93 6.92 -1.38 13.79
C ASP A 93 6.59 -0.09 14.56
N GLU A 94 5.81 -0.17 15.64
CA GLU A 94 5.44 1.01 16.43
C GLU A 94 6.69 1.74 16.96
N LYS A 95 7.70 1.00 17.42
CA LYS A 95 8.94 1.53 18.01
C LYS A 95 9.78 2.34 17.01
N ILE A 96 10.01 1.80 15.81
CA ILE A 96 10.73 2.53 14.75
C ILE A 96 9.89 3.70 14.24
N SER A 97 8.56 3.56 14.23
CA SER A 97 7.68 4.65 13.80
C SER A 97 7.80 5.85 14.75
N GLU A 98 7.79 5.65 16.06
CA GLU A 98 7.93 6.73 17.07
C GLU A 98 9.21 7.56 16.91
N GLN A 99 10.31 6.91 16.49
CA GLN A 99 11.59 7.60 16.21
C GLN A 99 11.55 8.46 14.94
N LEU A 100 10.58 8.22 14.04
CA LEU A 100 10.36 8.97 12.81
C LEU A 100 9.30 10.08 12.99
N SER A 101 8.98 10.47 14.22
CA SER A 101 7.92 11.43 14.62
C SER A 101 7.98 12.84 13.99
N SER A 102 9.01 13.16 13.20
CA SER A 102 9.01 14.34 12.32
C SER A 102 8.13 14.17 11.07
N ILE A 103 7.69 12.95 10.76
CA ILE A 103 6.71 12.63 9.72
C ILE A 103 5.31 12.80 10.33
N THR A 104 4.40 13.49 9.65
CA THR A 104 3.07 13.78 10.24
C THR A 104 2.09 12.61 10.05
N LYS A 105 2.05 11.99 8.87
CA LYS A 105 1.17 10.84 8.57
C LYS A 105 1.69 10.04 7.38
N LEU A 106 1.60 8.70 7.41
CA LEU A 106 1.94 7.81 6.30
C LEU A 106 0.80 6.82 6.05
N GLU A 107 0.27 6.83 4.83
CA GLU A 107 -0.57 5.75 4.30
C GLU A 107 0.28 4.91 3.35
N ALA A 108 0.47 3.63 3.67
CA ALA A 108 1.21 2.71 2.82
C ALA A 108 0.42 1.42 2.62
N THR A 109 0.31 0.99 1.36
CA THR A 109 -0.22 -0.31 0.97
C THR A 109 0.92 -1.17 0.42
N ILE A 110 1.03 -2.37 0.95
CA ILE A 110 1.98 -3.37 0.48
C ILE A 110 1.26 -4.26 -0.53
N VAL A 111 1.70 -4.16 -1.78
CA VAL A 111 1.25 -4.98 -2.88
C VAL A 111 2.17 -6.19 -2.96
N LYS A 112 1.70 -7.32 -2.44
CA LYS A 112 2.40 -8.61 -2.49
C LYS A 112 1.79 -9.54 -3.52
N ASP A 113 2.62 -10.43 -4.06
CA ASP A 113 2.21 -11.53 -4.93
C ASP A 113 1.35 -11.11 -6.11
N LYS A 114 1.97 -10.43 -7.06
CA LYS A 114 1.39 -10.23 -8.39
C LYS A 114 1.36 -11.57 -9.10
N ILE A 115 0.18 -12.15 -9.26
CA ILE A 115 0.01 -13.47 -9.88
C ILE A 115 -0.49 -13.26 -11.31
N PRO A 116 0.12 -13.91 -12.32
CA PRO A 116 -0.44 -13.91 -13.67
C PRO A 116 -1.85 -14.46 -13.64
N ILE A 117 -2.80 -13.76 -14.29
CA ILE A 117 -4.12 -14.33 -14.54
C ILE A 117 -3.89 -15.48 -15.52
N GLN A 118 -3.90 -16.73 -15.01
CA GLN A 118 -3.98 -17.88 -15.89
C GLN A 118 -5.35 -17.82 -16.56
N THR A 119 -5.37 -17.39 -17.83
CA THR A 119 -6.53 -17.57 -18.68
C THR A 119 -6.82 -19.06 -18.70
N LYS A 120 -7.93 -19.50 -18.10
CA LYS A 120 -8.49 -20.81 -18.42
C LYS A 120 -8.60 -20.85 -19.95
N LYS A 121 -7.82 -21.72 -20.58
CA LYS A 121 -7.96 -22.00 -22.01
C LYS A 121 -9.40 -22.50 -22.21
N PRO A 122 -10.17 -21.95 -23.17
CA PRO A 122 -11.51 -22.45 -23.45
C PRO A 122 -11.50 -23.93 -23.82
#